data_AF-A0A2S9GPZ9-F1
#
_entry.id   AF-A0A2S9GPZ9-F1
#
_cell.length_a   1.000
_cell.length_b   1.000
_cell.length_c   1.000
_cell.angle_alpha   90.00
_cell.angle_beta   90.00
_cell.angle_gamma   90.00
#
_symmetry.space_group_name_H-M   'P 1'
#
loop_
_entity.id
_entity.type
_entity.pdbx_description
1 polymer ?
#
loop_
_entity_poly.entity_id
_entity_poly.type
_entity_poly.pdbx_seq_one_letter_code
_entity_poly.pdbx_strand_id
1 'polypeptide(L)' 'GPALGARFRGHVRRNEIGPVYWTTCRVTACEPGREFGFEVMLGDRAVNNWHYRLTPAGTGTDVTESFRLNQNP' A
#
# COMPACT_ATOMS: atom_id res chain seq x y z
N GLY A 1 -13.59 3.34 8.37
CA GLY A 1 -13.28 3.37 6.91
C GLY A 1 -11.79 3.64 6.72
N PRO A 2 -11.29 3.68 5.48
CA PRO A 2 -9.92 4.08 5.21
C PRO A 2 -9.70 5.53 5.68
N ALA A 3 -8.60 5.76 6.37
CA ALA A 3 -8.18 7.08 6.86
C ALA A 3 -6.66 7.05 7.08
N LEU A 4 -6.01 8.23 7.07
CA LEU A 4 -4.60 8.33 7.38
C LEU A 4 -4.28 7.69 8.75
N GLY A 5 -3.26 6.82 8.79
CA GLY A 5 -2.87 6.07 9.99
C GLY A 5 -3.73 4.85 10.32
N ALA A 6 -4.86 4.64 9.64
CA ALA A 6 -5.68 3.45 9.83
C ALA A 6 -4.89 2.18 9.50
N ARG A 7 -5.18 1.10 10.22
CA ARG A 7 -4.55 -0.20 10.00
C ARG A 7 -5.52 -1.19 9.38
N PHE A 8 -4.99 -2.02 8.50
CA PHE A 8 -5.72 -3.14 7.90
C PHE A 8 -4.79 -4.35 7.78
N ARG A 9 -5.35 -5.53 7.50
CA ARG A 9 -4.55 -6.73 7.24
C ARG A 9 -4.46 -6.99 5.74
N GLY A 10 -3.25 -6.97 5.20
CA GLY A 10 -2.96 -7.38 3.83
C GLY A 10 -2.74 -8.88 3.75
N HIS A 11 -3.42 -9.56 2.84
CA HIS A 11 -3.23 -10.98 2.56
C HIS A 11 -2.20 -11.13 1.43
N VAL A 12 -1.01 -11.60 1.76
CA VAL A 12 0.09 -11.74 0.81
C VAL A 12 0.14 -13.18 0.32
N ARG A 13 0.14 -13.34 -1.01
CA ARG A 13 0.44 -14.60 -1.70
C ARG A 13 1.63 -14.37 -2.61
N ARG A 14 2.79 -14.91 -2.24
CA ARG A 14 4.02 -14.73 -3.01
C ARG A 14 4.05 -15.69 -4.20
N ASN A 15 3.65 -15.21 -5.39
CA ASN A 15 3.75 -15.89 -6.69
C ASN A 15 3.48 -17.41 -6.66
N GLU A 16 2.48 -17.85 -5.89
CA GLU A 16 2.07 -19.27 -5.71
C GLU A 16 3.13 -20.25 -5.18
N ILE A 17 4.38 -19.80 -4.97
CA ILE A 17 5.50 -20.61 -4.43
C ILE A 17 5.58 -20.50 -2.89
N GLY A 18 4.81 -19.57 -2.29
CA GLY A 18 4.58 -19.47 -0.84
C GLY A 18 5.52 -18.50 -0.09
N PRO A 19 5.28 -18.26 1.22
CA PRO A 19 4.09 -18.58 2.01
C PRO A 19 2.92 -17.61 1.76
N VAL A 20 1.72 -18.05 2.13
CA VAL A 20 0.54 -17.19 2.25
C VAL A 20 0.45 -16.69 3.68
N TYR A 21 0.46 -15.37 3.87
CA TYR A 21 0.43 -14.78 5.21
C TYR A 21 -0.36 -13.49 5.26
N TRP A 22 -0.73 -13.09 6.47
CA TRP A 22 -1.34 -11.80 6.74
C TRP A 22 -0.31 -10.87 7.35
N THR A 23 -0.22 -9.65 6.85
CA THR A 23 0.61 -8.59 7.41
C THR A 23 -0.24 -7.39 7.81
N THR A 24 0.18 -6.67 8.84
CA THR A 24 -0.44 -5.39 9.16
C THR A 24 0.06 -4.34 8.17
N CYS A 25 -0.86 -3.61 7.57
CA CYS A 25 -0.55 -2.42 6.79
C CYS A 25 -1.05 -1.18 7.53
N ARG A 26 -0.37 -0.05 7.34
CA ARG A 26 -0.80 1.26 7.84
C ARG A 26 -0.98 2.22 6.66
N VAL A 27 -2.12 2.89 6.60
CA VAL A 27 -2.43 3.89 5.57
C VAL A 27 -1.55 5.13 5.76
N THR A 28 -0.88 5.56 4.69
CA THR A 28 0.04 6.72 4.66
C THR A 28 -0.45 7.86 3.77
N ALA A 29 -1.41 7.61 2.89
CA ALA A 29 -2.16 8.64 2.15
C ALA A 29 -3.59 8.14 1.90
N CYS A 30 -4.58 9.02 1.97
CA CYS A 30 -5.98 8.66 1.79
C CYS A 30 -6.82 9.86 1.38
N GLU A 31 -6.74 10.22 0.11
CA GLU A 31 -7.54 11.28 -0.50
C GLU A 31 -8.43 10.69 -1.61
N PRO A 32 -9.77 10.69 -1.42
CA PRO A 32 -10.69 10.14 -2.41
C PRO A 32 -10.46 10.75 -3.80
N GLY A 33 -10.23 9.88 -4.80
CA GLY A 33 -10.04 10.27 -6.20
C GLY A 33 -8.67 10.90 -6.52
N ARG A 34 -7.74 11.00 -5.56
CA ARG A 34 -6.41 11.60 -5.77
C ARG A 34 -5.27 10.65 -5.44
N GLU A 35 -5.27 10.09 -4.25
CA GLU A 35 -4.19 9.21 -3.83
C GLU A 35 -4.57 8.25 -2.71
N PHE A 36 -3.90 7.10 -2.72
CA PHE A 36 -3.95 6.15 -1.64
C PHE A 36 -2.57 5.55 -1.43
N GLY A 37 -2.12 5.51 -0.19
CA GLY A 37 -0.82 4.99 0.16
C GLY A 37 -0.91 4.13 1.41
N PHE A 38 -0.06 3.11 1.48
CA PHE A 38 0.10 2.33 2.68
C PHE A 38 1.51 1.76 2.78
N GLU A 39 1.93 1.48 4.01
CA GLU A 39 3.15 0.75 4.29
C GLU A 39 2.81 -0.64 4.84
N VAL A 40 3.62 -1.61 4.45
CA VAL A 40 3.61 -2.97 4.98
C VAL A 40 4.51 -3.02 6.20
N MET A 41 3.98 -3.54 7.30
CA MET A 41 4.67 -3.58 8.59
C MET A 41 5.26 -4.96 8.87
N LEU A 42 6.49 -4.99 9.39
CA LEU A 42 7.09 -6.13 10.07
C LEU A 42 7.29 -5.75 11.53
N GLY A 43 6.38 -6.19 12.40
CA GLY A 43 6.26 -5.62 13.75
C GLY A 43 5.90 -4.13 13.66
N ASP A 44 6.69 -3.28 14.31
CA ASP A 44 6.52 -1.81 14.26
C ASP A 44 7.35 -1.14 13.15
N ARG A 45 8.06 -1.91 12.33
CA ARG A 45 8.91 -1.38 11.25
C ARG A 45 8.18 -1.42 9.91
N ALA A 46 8.12 -0.28 9.22
CA ALA A 46 7.70 -0.22 7.83
C ALA A 46 8.80 -0.79 6.92
N VAL A 47 8.48 -1.80 6.10
CA VAL A 47 9.46 -2.48 5.22
C VAL A 47 9.25 -2.17 3.74
N ASN A 48 8.01 -1.97 3.33
CA ASN A 48 7.67 -1.65 1.95
C ASN A 48 6.56 -0.59 1.94
N ASN A 49 6.73 0.46 1.15
CA ASN A 49 5.75 1.52 0.99
C ASN A 49 5.16 1.43 -0.41
N TRP A 50 3.84 1.47 -0.48
CA TRP A 50 3.08 1.55 -1.72
C TRP A 50 2.36 2.88 -1.78
N HIS A 51 2.32 3.47 -2.97
CA HIS A 51 1.59 4.69 -3.23
C HIS A 51 0.94 4.63 -4.61
N TYR A 52 -0.31 5.03 -4.66
CA TYR A 52 -1.13 5.11 -5.86
C TYR A 52 -1.54 6.57 -6.02
N ARG A 53 -1.19 7.15 -7.17
CA ARG A 53 -1.65 8.48 -7.58
C ARG A 53 -2.64 8.32 -8.72
N LEU A 54 -3.81 8.91 -8.54
CA LEU A 54 -4.93 8.87 -9.47
C LEU A 54 -5.03 10.23 -10.16
N THR A 55 -4.87 10.24 -11.48
CA THR A 55 -4.99 11.45 -12.30
C THR A 55 -6.17 11.27 -13.26
N PRO A 56 -7.19 12.15 -13.24
CA PRO A 56 -8.28 12.08 -14.20
C PRO A 56 -7.77 12.10 -15.64
N ALA A 57 -8.27 11.19 -16.49
CA ALA A 57 -7.84 11.03 -17.87
C ALA A 57 -9.06 10.85 -18.78
N GLY A 58 -9.66 11.96 -19.23
CA GLY A 58 -10.88 11.94 -20.03
C GLY A 58 -12.05 11.29 -19.27
N THR A 59 -12.56 10.18 -19.78
CA THR A 59 -13.60 9.36 -19.13
C THR A 59 -13.05 8.32 -18.16
N GLY A 60 -11.72 8.22 -18.02
CA GLY A 60 -11.02 7.27 -17.16
C GLY A 60 -10.12 7.94 -16.11
N THR A 61 -9.18 7.17 -15.59
CA THR A 61 -8.19 7.63 -14.60
C THR A 61 -6.87 6.93 -14.86
N ASP A 62 -5.82 7.72 -15.05
CA ASP A 62 -4.45 7.21 -15.05
C ASP A 62 -4.04 6.93 -13.60
N VAL A 63 -3.64 5.69 -13.34
CA VAL A 63 -3.15 5.26 -12.03
C VAL A 63 -1.65 5.04 -12.13
N THR A 64 -0.89 5.86 -11.42
CA THR A 64 0.54 5.61 -11.21
C THR A 64 0.71 4.84 -9.90
N GLU A 65 1.17 3.59 -9.99
CA GLU A 65 1.67 2.83 -8.84
C GLU A 65 3.16 3.13 -8.64
N SER A 66 3.57 3.33 -7.39
CA SER A 66 4.95 3.50 -7.00
C SER A 66 5.21 2.74 -5.72
N PHE A 67 6.41 2.17 -5.61
CA PHE A 67 6.83 1.49 -4.39
C PHE A 67 8.22 1.96 -3.96
N ARG A 68 8.46 1.87 -2.65
CA ARG A 68 9.77 2.12 -2.07
C ARG A 68 10.03 1.11 -0.97
N LEU A 69 11.08 0.32 -1.17
CA LEU A 69 11.63 -0.54 -0.12
C LEU A 69 12.42 0.33 0.86
N ASN A 70 12.12 0.19 2.15
CA ASN A 70 12.96 0.80 3.18
C ASN A 70 14.24 -0.04 3.32
N GLN A 71 15.36 0.61 3.62
CA GLN A 71 16.59 -0.12 3.92
C GLN A 71 16.35 -1.02 5.14
N ASN A 72 16.47 -2.32 4.92
CA ASN A 72 16.52 -3.32 5.96
C ASN A 72 17.96 -3.89 6.00
N PRO A 73 18.49 -4.15 7.20
CA PRO A 73 19.79 -4.80 7.36
C PRO A 73 19.78 -6.23 6.82
#